data_AF-A0A1B2ZBJ8-F1
#
_entry.id   AF-A0A1B2ZBJ8-F1
#
_cell.length_a   1.000
_cell.length_b   1.000
_cell.length_c   1.000
_cell.angle_alpha   90.00
_cell.angle_beta   90.00
_cell.angle_gamma   90.00
#
_symmetry.space_group_name_H-M   'P 1'
#
loop_
_entity.id
_entity.type
_entity.pdbx_description
1 polymer ?
#
loop_
_entity_poly.entity_id
_entity_poly.type
_entity_poly.pdbx_seq_one_letter_code
_entity_poly.pdbx_strand_id
1 'polypeptide(L)'
;MKKLFTLLALTIVFSINGQVGINNENPDASAALDITSTTKGLLIPRMTAAQRQRSIGNPLNRLSITGEDTEYLTRNEVSKILNVTVQTLNNWRREGVLNPLKIEGRVLYRKEDVYNNSRLVT
;
A
#
# COMPACT_ATOMS: atom_id res chain seq x y z
N MET A 1 10.85 -50.40 21.81
CA MET A 1 10.27 -50.15 20.47
C MET A 1 8.79 -49.76 20.53
N LYS A 2 7.87 -50.62 21.03
CA LYS A 2 6.42 -50.33 21.04
C LYS A 2 6.03 -49.05 21.80
N LYS A 3 6.60 -48.83 23.00
CA LYS A 3 6.31 -47.64 23.83
C LYS A 3 6.78 -46.32 23.21
N LEU A 4 7.82 -46.35 22.38
CA LEU A 4 8.32 -45.18 21.67
C LEU A 4 7.36 -44.78 20.54
N PHE A 5 6.79 -45.77 19.85
CA PHE A 5 5.77 -45.56 18.84
C PHE A 5 4.47 -45.02 19.45
N THR A 6 4.09 -45.49 20.64
CA THR A 6 2.92 -44.97 21.37
C THR A 6 3.11 -43.52 21.81
N LEU A 7 4.30 -43.14 22.26
CA LEU A 7 4.59 -41.76 22.67
C LEU A 7 4.61 -40.80 21.47
N LEU A 8 5.20 -41.21 20.35
CA LEU A 8 5.20 -40.43 19.11
C LEU A 8 3.78 -40.25 18.54
N ALA A 9 2.95 -41.30 18.60
CA ALA A 9 1.54 -41.22 18.22
C ALA A 9 0.73 -40.27 19.12
N LEU A 10 1.04 -40.23 20.42
CA LEU A 10 0.36 -39.34 21.38
C LEU A 10 0.69 -37.85 21.14
N THR A 11 1.89 -37.53 20.66
CA THR A 11 2.27 -36.14 20.36
C THR A 11 1.66 -35.57 19.07
N ILE A 12 1.26 -36.43 18.12
CA ILE A 12 0.72 -36.01 16.82
C ILE A 12 -0.73 -35.50 16.95
N VAL A 13 -1.47 -35.92 17.98
CA VAL A 13 -2.88 -35.53 18.20
C VAL A 13 -3.05 -34.23 18.99
N PHE A 14 -1.99 -33.63 19.51
CA PHE A 14 -2.05 -32.34 20.22
C PHE A 14 -1.63 -31.19 19.31
N SER A 15 -2.59 -30.56 18.63
CA SER A 15 -2.39 -29.24 18.01
C SER A 15 -2.89 -28.17 18.99
N ILE A 16 -1.98 -27.38 19.54
CA ILE A 16 -2.32 -26.20 20.35
C ILE A 16 -2.43 -24.98 19.43
N ASN A 17 -3.61 -24.38 19.33
CA ASN A 17 -3.79 -23.08 18.67
C ASN A 17 -3.35 -21.98 19.64
N GLY A 18 -2.32 -21.20 19.29
CA GLY A 18 -1.78 -20.13 20.12
C GLY A 18 -2.60 -18.84 20.06
N GLN A 19 -3.91 -18.91 20.28
CA GLN A 19 -4.75 -17.70 20.38
C GLN A 19 -4.58 -17.05 21.75
N VAL A 20 -4.44 -15.72 21.77
CA VAL A 20 -4.27 -14.97 23.01
C VAL A 20 -5.60 -14.33 23.39
N GLY A 21 -6.16 -14.76 24.53
CA GLY A 21 -7.33 -14.15 25.16
C GLY A 21 -6.93 -13.32 26.38
N ILE A 22 -7.50 -12.13 26.54
CA ILE A 22 -7.36 -11.34 27.78
C ILE A 22 -8.76 -11.15 28.37
N ASN A 23 -8.96 -11.68 29.59
CA ASN A 23 -10.26 -11.71 30.28
C ASN A 23 -11.39 -12.36 29.45
N ASN A 24 -11.03 -13.27 28.54
CA ASN A 24 -11.96 -14.09 27.76
C ASN A 24 -11.44 -15.54 27.75
N GLU A 25 -12.19 -16.46 28.37
CA GLU A 25 -11.84 -17.88 28.47
C GLU A 25 -12.12 -18.64 27.16
N ASN A 26 -12.92 -18.06 26.27
CA ASN A 26 -13.23 -18.59 24.96
C ASN A 26 -13.02 -17.51 23.87
N PRO A 27 -11.76 -17.17 23.54
CA PRO A 27 -11.46 -16.24 22.45
C PRO A 27 -12.07 -16.72 21.13
N ASP A 28 -12.61 -15.79 20.35
CA ASP A 28 -13.12 -16.10 19.02
C ASP A 28 -12.00 -16.71 18.15
N ALA A 29 -12.30 -17.84 17.50
CA ALA A 29 -11.31 -18.59 16.72
C ALA A 29 -10.78 -17.82 15.49
N SER A 30 -11.47 -16.76 15.06
CA SER A 30 -11.02 -15.87 13.99
C SER A 30 -10.12 -14.73 14.49
N ALA A 31 -10.04 -14.52 15.81
CA ALA A 31 -9.29 -13.43 16.39
C ALA A 31 -7.83 -13.82 16.69
N ALA A 32 -6.88 -13.02 16.22
CA ALA A 32 -5.48 -13.14 16.64
C ALA A 32 -5.27 -12.71 18.11
N LEU A 33 -6.12 -11.83 18.62
CA LEU A 33 -6.16 -11.36 20.01
C LEU A 33 -7.60 -10.95 20.35
N ASP A 34 -8.19 -11.58 21.36
CA ASP A 34 -9.55 -11.28 21.85
C ASP A 34 -9.47 -10.72 23.27
N ILE A 35 -10.08 -9.55 23.50
CA ILE A 35 -10.08 -8.86 24.79
C ILE A 35 -11.51 -8.49 25.16
N THR A 36 -11.98 -8.99 26.30
CA THR A 36 -13.30 -8.64 26.85
C THR A 36 -13.16 -7.77 28.10
N SER A 37 -13.91 -6.66 28.16
CA SER A 37 -13.92 -5.77 29.33
C SER A 37 -15.16 -4.86 29.28
N THR A 38 -15.87 -4.74 30.41
CA THR A 38 -17.05 -3.87 30.54
C THR A 38 -16.71 -2.47 31.09
N THR A 39 -15.48 -2.27 31.57
CA THR A 39 -15.08 -1.05 32.31
C THR A 39 -13.86 -0.34 31.73
N LYS A 40 -13.05 -1.02 30.91
CA LYS A 40 -11.80 -0.52 30.32
C LYS A 40 -11.75 -0.80 28.82
N GLY A 41 -11.13 0.10 28.06
CA GLY A 41 -10.87 -0.05 26.62
C GLY A 41 -9.39 -0.27 26.28
N LEU A 42 -9.09 -0.50 25.00
CA LEU A 42 -7.73 -0.58 24.49
C LEU A 42 -7.13 0.82 24.32
N LEU A 43 -6.01 1.09 24.99
CA LEU A 43 -5.26 2.32 24.76
C LEU A 43 -4.18 2.09 23.71
N ILE A 44 -4.43 2.60 22.50
CA ILE A 44 -3.41 2.61 21.44
C ILE A 44 -2.29 3.62 21.78
N PRO A 45 -1.06 3.42 21.26
CA PRO A 45 0.04 4.34 21.48
C PRO A 45 -0.34 5.80 21.19
N ARG A 46 -0.09 6.69 22.17
CA ARG A 46 -0.35 8.14 22.01
C ARG A 46 0.86 8.80 21.37
N MET A 47 0.69 9.30 20.14
CA MET A 47 1.74 10.02 19.44
C MET A 47 1.61 11.54 19.62
N THR A 48 2.72 12.19 19.94
CA THR A 48 2.86 13.65 19.90
C THR A 48 2.73 14.18 18.47
N ALA A 49 2.46 15.48 18.30
CA ALA A 49 2.38 16.11 16.98
C ALA A 49 3.68 15.91 16.17
N ALA A 50 4.85 16.01 16.83
CA ALA A 50 6.15 15.79 16.20
C ALA A 50 6.35 14.34 15.73
N GLN A 51 5.87 13.35 16.51
CA GLN A 51 5.91 11.94 16.11
C GLN A 51 4.93 11.66 14.97
N ARG A 52 3.73 12.23 15.00
CA ARG A 52 2.77 12.12 13.89
C ARG A 52 3.35 12.69 12.59
N GLN A 53 4.03 13.83 12.66
CA GLN A 53 4.65 14.45 11.48
C GLN A 53 5.85 13.65 10.94
N ARG A 54 6.61 12.96 11.80
CA ARG A 54 7.75 12.14 11.38
C ARG A 54 7.34 10.75 10.89
N SER A 55 6.30 10.16 11.45
CA SER A 55 5.82 8.83 11.08
C SER A 55 4.88 8.84 9.88
N ILE A 56 4.19 9.95 9.64
CA ILE A 56 3.47 10.21 8.39
C ILE A 56 4.45 10.94 7.46
N GLY A 57 5.38 10.19 6.87
CA GLY A 57 6.06 10.69 5.68
C GLY A 57 4.99 10.97 4.62
N ASN A 58 4.69 12.24 4.38
CA ASN A 58 3.65 12.76 3.49
C ASN A 58 2.24 12.12 3.64
N PRO A 59 1.21 12.86 4.08
CA PRO A 59 -0.16 12.34 4.28
C PRO A 59 -0.90 11.86 3.01
N LEU A 60 -0.21 11.68 1.88
CA LEU A 60 -0.75 11.10 0.65
C LEU A 60 -0.56 9.57 0.55
N ASN A 61 0.33 8.94 1.33
CA ASN A 61 0.52 7.48 1.30
C ASN A 61 -0.38 6.79 2.33
N ARG A 62 -1.69 6.86 2.11
CA ARG A 62 -2.70 6.10 2.87
C ARG A 62 -3.04 4.82 2.12
N LEU A 63 -2.49 3.72 2.62
CA LEU A 63 -2.85 2.32 2.36
C LEU A 63 -3.23 2.03 0.90
N SER A 64 -2.22 1.95 0.02
CA SER A 64 -2.42 1.38 -1.31
C SER A 64 -2.47 -0.15 -1.18
N ILE A 65 -3.67 -0.69 -0.98
CA ILE A 65 -3.96 -2.10 -1.23
C ILE A 65 -3.96 -2.30 -2.75
N THR A 66 -2.76 -2.48 -3.32
CA THR A 66 -2.48 -2.57 -4.75
C THR A 66 -2.65 -1.25 -5.50
N GLY A 67 -1.54 -0.53 -5.73
CA GLY A 67 -1.53 0.59 -6.68
C GLY A 67 -0.27 1.44 -6.52
N GLU A 68 0.57 1.48 -7.55
CA GLU A 68 1.64 2.46 -7.66
C GLU A 68 1.05 3.88 -7.54
N ASP A 69 1.70 4.76 -6.77
CA ASP A 69 1.35 6.18 -6.69
C ASP A 69 1.51 6.83 -8.08
N THR A 70 0.47 6.69 -8.90
CA THR A 70 0.50 7.18 -10.28
C THR A 70 0.33 8.69 -10.24
N GLU A 71 1.46 9.38 -10.25
CA GLU A 71 1.50 10.84 -10.32
C GLU A 71 1.16 11.28 -11.76
N TYR A 72 0.36 12.35 -11.87
CA TYR A 72 -0.05 12.91 -13.15
C TYR A 72 0.57 14.30 -13.37
N LEU A 73 0.99 14.56 -14.60
CA LEU A 73 1.61 15.81 -15.03
C LEU A 73 0.72 16.52 -16.05
N THR A 74 0.61 17.84 -15.92
CA THR A 74 0.01 18.70 -16.94
C THR A 74 0.93 18.86 -18.14
N ARG A 75 0.37 19.24 -19.28
CA ARG A 75 1.16 19.50 -20.50
C ARG A 75 2.31 20.49 -20.30
N ASN A 76 2.10 21.51 -19.46
CA ASN A 76 3.12 22.52 -19.18
C ASN A 76 4.26 21.94 -18.33
N GLU A 77 3.96 21.05 -17.38
CA GLU A 77 4.98 20.37 -16.57
C GLU A 77 5.79 19.40 -17.43
N VAL A 78 5.13 18.61 -18.28
CA VAL A 78 5.81 17.71 -19.23
C VAL A 78 6.74 18.47 -20.16
N SER A 79 6.30 19.63 -20.68
CA SER A 79 7.12 20.49 -21.55
C SER A 79 8.40 20.94 -20.85
N LYS A 80 8.32 21.29 -19.56
CA LYS A 80 9.48 21.68 -18.75
C LYS A 80 10.41 20.50 -18.47
N ILE A 81 9.85 19.34 -18.09
CA ILE A 81 10.63 18.13 -17.75
C ILE A 81 11.42 17.64 -18.96
N LEU A 82 10.76 17.55 -20.12
CA LEU A 82 11.39 17.06 -21.35
C LEU A 82 12.16 18.13 -22.11
N ASN A 83 12.16 19.38 -21.62
CA ASN A 83 12.76 20.54 -22.29
C ASN A 83 12.33 20.68 -23.77
N VAL A 84 11.06 20.39 -24.06
CA VAL A 84 10.47 20.51 -25.40
C VAL A 84 9.31 21.49 -25.40
N THR A 85 8.99 22.06 -26.56
CA THR A 85 7.84 22.94 -26.68
C THR A 85 6.51 22.18 -26.56
N VAL A 86 5.46 22.89 -26.17
CA VAL A 86 4.09 22.36 -26.16
C VAL A 86 3.63 21.90 -27.56
N GLN A 87 4.17 22.50 -28.62
CA GLN A 87 3.90 22.08 -30.00
C GLN A 87 4.47 20.69 -30.30
N THR A 88 5.70 20.43 -29.85
CA THR A 88 6.32 19.11 -29.92
C THR A 88 5.47 18.05 -29.21
N LEU A 89 4.96 18.36 -28.00
CA LEU A 89 4.05 17.46 -27.28
C LEU A 89 2.74 17.20 -28.03
N ASN A 90 2.21 18.19 -28.74
CA ASN A 90 1.00 18.02 -29.55
C ASN A 90 1.24 17.13 -30.78
N ASN A 91 2.44 17.20 -31.37
CA ASN A 91 2.84 16.31 -32.46
C ASN A 91 3.01 14.87 -31.96
N TRP A 92 3.70 14.68 -30.83
CA TRP A 92 3.83 13.37 -30.19
C TRP A 92 2.51 12.73 -29.79
N ARG A 93 1.53 13.53 -29.38
CA ARG A 93 0.16 13.04 -29.15
C ARG A 93 -0.48 12.54 -30.46
N ARG A 94 -0.28 13.22 -31.59
CA ARG A 94 -0.81 12.79 -32.90
C ARG A 94 -0.11 11.53 -33.41
N GLU A 95 1.18 11.40 -33.12
CA GLU A 95 2.02 10.26 -33.52
C GLU A 95 1.93 9.07 -32.55
N GLY A 96 1.19 9.22 -31.44
CA GLY A 96 1.02 8.19 -30.41
C GLY A 96 2.27 7.92 -29.57
N VAL A 97 3.25 8.83 -29.59
CA VAL A 97 4.51 8.72 -28.82
C VAL A 97 4.26 8.94 -27.33
N LEU A 98 3.42 9.91 -26.98
CA LEU A 98 3.03 10.19 -25.60
C LEU A 98 1.52 10.48 -25.53
N ASN A 99 0.77 9.57 -24.92
CA ASN A 99 -0.69 9.59 -24.92
C ASN A 99 -1.24 10.17 -23.60
N PRO A 100 -1.98 11.28 -23.65
CA PRO A 100 -2.58 11.84 -22.45
C PRO A 100 -3.88 11.14 -22.06
N LEU A 101 -4.20 11.22 -20.78
CA LEU A 101 -5.46 10.82 -20.17
C LEU A 101 -6.36 12.04 -19.98
N LYS A 102 -7.67 11.85 -20.21
CA LYS A 102 -8.69 12.84 -19.87
C LYS A 102 -9.29 12.50 -18.52
N ILE A 103 -8.98 13.30 -17.52
CA ILE A 103 -9.49 13.15 -16.15
C ILE A 103 -10.16 14.48 -15.79
N GLU A 104 -11.45 14.45 -15.50
CA GLU A 104 -12.23 15.65 -15.13
C GLU A 104 -12.10 16.82 -16.12
N GLY A 105 -12.06 16.53 -17.42
CA GLY A 105 -11.90 17.55 -18.47
C GLY A 105 -10.48 18.10 -18.63
N ARG A 106 -9.52 17.67 -17.80
CA ARG A 106 -8.10 18.03 -17.89
C ARG A 106 -7.33 17.01 -18.70
N VAL A 107 -6.36 17.47 -19.48
CA VAL A 107 -5.45 16.62 -20.26
C VAL A 107 -4.16 16.42 -19.46
N LEU A 108 -3.96 15.20 -18.96
CA LEU A 108 -2.88 14.83 -18.06
C LEU A 108 -2.04 13.69 -18.64
N TYR A 109 -0.80 13.57 -18.21
CA TYR A 109 0.13 12.51 -18.60
C TYR A 109 0.55 11.75 -17.35
N ARG A 110 0.66 10.43 -17.39
CA ARG A 110 1.26 9.70 -16.27
C ARG A 110 2.74 10.04 -16.20
N LYS A 111 3.24 10.26 -15.00
CA LYS A 111 4.65 10.58 -14.76
C LYS A 111 5.55 9.46 -15.29
N GLU A 112 5.20 8.21 -15.01
CA GLU A 112 5.91 7.03 -15.53
C GLU A 112 6.06 7.03 -17.06
N ASP A 113 5.00 7.31 -17.82
CA ASP A 113 5.04 7.36 -19.29
C ASP A 113 5.94 8.49 -19.81
N VAL A 114 6.17 9.52 -19.01
CA VAL A 114 7.05 10.65 -19.36
C VAL A 114 8.51 10.31 -19.10
N TYR A 115 8.82 9.64 -17.99
CA TYR A 115 10.19 9.33 -17.59
C TYR A 115 10.73 8.01 -18.18
N ASN A 116 9.87 7.00 -18.37
CA ASN A 116 10.29 5.65 -18.75
C ASN A 116 10.07 5.33 -20.24
N ASN A 117 9.66 6.32 -21.04
CA ASN A 117 9.38 6.09 -22.45
C ASN A 117 10.67 6.18 -23.28
N SER A 118 11.12 5.00 -23.73
CA SER A 118 12.32 4.83 -24.56
C SER A 118 12.28 5.60 -25.88
N ARG A 119 11.10 6.02 -26.36
CA ARG A 119 10.95 6.83 -27.58
C ARG A 119 11.20 8.32 -27.36
N LEU A 120 11.26 8.76 -26.10
CA LEU A 120 11.57 10.15 -25.72
C LEU A 120 13.06 10.36 -25.44
N VAL A 121 13.81 9.27 -25.26
CA VAL A 121 15.26 9.27 -25.05
C VAL A 121 15.91 8.97 -26.40
N THR A 122 16.17 10.00 -27.19
CA THR A 122 17.00 9.91 -28.40
C THR A 122 17.83 11.18 -28.54
#